data_AF-A0A2S6GF61-F1
#
_entry.id   AF-A0A2S6GF61-F1
#
_cell.length_a   1.000
_cell.length_b   1.000
_cell.length_c   1.000
_cell.angle_alpha   90.00
_cell.angle_beta   90.00
_cell.angle_gamma   90.00
#
_symmetry.space_group_name_H-M   'P 1'
#
loop_
_entity.id
_entity.type
_entity.pdbx_description
1 polymer ?
#
loop_
_entity_poly.entity_id
_entity_poly.type
_entity_poly.pdbx_seq_one_letter_code
_entity_poly.pdbx_strand_id
1 'polypeptide(L)'
;MFDDDLMSTLYDVYDNAVSFQSGFRWNSPDGRPVGDLPGWQSAALGTLLDRGLVAVEPGDHLVRLTDRGVVALYNSPEVPLAA
;
A
#
# COMPACT_ATOMS: atom_id res chain seq x y z
N MET A 1 12.00 -6.16 -10.14
CA MET A 1 12.40 -4.80 -9.75
C MET A 1 11.11 -4.07 -9.41
N PHE A 2 11.08 -3.36 -8.28
CA PHE A 2 9.99 -2.42 -7.99
C PHE A 2 10.29 -1.14 -8.77
N ASP A 3 9.27 -0.60 -9.43
CA ASP A 3 9.31 0.74 -9.97
C ASP A 3 8.83 1.74 -8.90
N ASP A 4 9.04 3.03 -9.18
CA ASP A 4 8.71 4.13 -8.26
C ASP A 4 7.24 4.12 -7.83
N ASP A 5 6.32 3.76 -8.73
CA ASP A 5 4.89 3.71 -8.44
C ASP A 5 4.57 2.58 -7.45
N LEU A 6 5.15 1.39 -7.63
CA LEU A 6 4.98 0.29 -6.68
C LEU A 6 5.64 0.56 -5.33
N MET A 7 6.81 1.21 -5.31
CA MET A 7 7.48 1.59 -4.06
C MET A 7 6.70 2.64 -3.28
N SER A 8 6.28 3.71 -3.96
CA SER A 8 5.43 4.76 -3.36
C SER A 8 4.15 4.16 -2.77
N THR A 9 3.49 3.28 -3.53
CA THR A 9 2.28 2.59 -3.07
C THR A 9 2.52 1.70 -1.85
N LEU A 10 3.66 1.00 -1.78
CA LEU A 10 3.99 0.18 -0.61
C LEU A 10 4.18 1.04 0.65
N TYR A 11 4.77 2.24 0.52
CA TYR A 11 4.90 3.17 1.64
C TYR A 11 3.53 3.68 2.12
N ASP A 12 2.66 4.07 1.19
CA ASP A 12 1.29 4.51 1.55
C ASP A 12 0.50 3.41 2.28
N VAL A 13 0.67 2.15 1.85
CA VAL A 13 0.08 0.99 2.54
C VAL A 13 0.72 0.77 3.92
N TYR A 14 2.05 0.91 4.03
CA TYR A 14 2.76 0.80 5.32
C TYR A 14 2.25 1.84 6.33
N ASP A 15 1.94 3.05 5.87
CA ASP A 15 1.40 4.14 6.70
C ASP A 15 -0.12 4.01 6.96
N ASN A 16 -0.76 2.91 6.57
CA ASN A 16 -2.21 2.68 6.65
C ASN A 16 -3.05 3.76 5.92
N ALA A 17 -2.47 4.42 4.92
CA ALA A 17 -3.12 5.48 4.17
C ALA A 17 -4.15 4.96 3.17
N VAL A 18 -4.33 3.64 3.02
CA VAL A 18 -5.21 3.04 2.01
C VAL A 18 -6.21 2.06 2.62
N SER A 19 -7.47 2.14 2.18
CA SER A 19 -8.53 1.17 2.47
C SER A 19 -9.21 0.66 1.19
N PHE A 20 -9.93 -0.46 1.30
CA PHE A 20 -10.71 -1.07 0.23
C PHE A 20 -12.14 -1.38 0.68
N GLN A 21 -13.11 -0.61 0.17
CA GLN A 21 -14.55 -0.84 0.39
C GLN A 21 -15.24 -1.20 -0.93
N SER A 22 -15.68 -0.19 -1.69
CA SER A 22 -16.20 -0.33 -3.05
C SER A 22 -15.14 -0.03 -4.13
N GLY A 23 -13.88 -0.04 -3.74
CA GLY A 23 -12.71 0.46 -4.48
C GLY A 23 -11.63 0.94 -3.52
N PHE A 24 -10.43 1.21 -4.05
CA PHE A 24 -9.32 1.73 -3.26
C PHE A 24 -9.52 3.21 -2.91
N ARG A 25 -9.28 3.54 -1.64
CA ARG A 25 -9.48 4.88 -1.10
C ARG A 25 -8.35 5.32 -0.20
N TRP A 26 -8.11 6.63 -0.22
CA TRP A 26 -7.23 7.29 0.72
C TRP A 26 -7.91 7.34 2.07
N ASN A 27 -7.13 7.10 3.11
CA ASN A 27 -7.51 7.32 4.49
C ASN A 27 -6.85 8.61 5.00
N SER A 28 -7.59 9.36 5.81
CA SER A 28 -7.01 10.39 6.66
C SER A 28 -6.19 9.76 7.79
N PRO A 29 -5.34 10.55 8.49
CA PRO A 29 -4.56 10.06 9.63
C PRO A 29 -5.40 9.50 10.79
N ASP A 30 -6.69 9.86 10.89
CA ASP A 30 -7.64 9.30 11.86
C ASP A 30 -8.35 8.03 11.35
N GLY A 31 -7.91 7.48 10.21
CA GLY A 31 -8.37 6.21 9.65
C GLY A 31 -9.68 6.27 8.86
N ARG A 32 -10.14 7.47 8.46
CA ARG A 32 -11.41 7.63 7.72
C ARG A 32 -11.16 7.71 6.21
N PRO A 33 -11.98 7.09 5.37
CA PRO A 33 -11.87 7.26 3.92
C PRO A 33 -12.16 8.70 3.51
N VAL A 34 -11.27 9.34 2.76
CA VAL A 34 -11.38 10.76 2.35
C VAL A 34 -11.48 10.98 0.84
N GLY A 35 -11.12 10.00 0.02
CA GLY A 35 -11.22 10.10 -1.43
C GLY A 35 -10.78 8.84 -2.15
N ASP A 36 -11.07 8.77 -3.45
CA ASP A 36 -10.65 7.64 -4.28
C ASP A 36 -9.16 7.75 -4.63
N LEU A 37 -8.47 6.61 -4.75
CA LEU A 37 -7.08 6.59 -5.22
C LEU A 37 -6.99 6.96 -6.70
N PRO A 38 -5.92 7.64 -7.14
CA PRO A 38 -5.68 7.83 -8.55
C PRO A 38 -5.48 6.47 -9.27
N GLY A 39 -5.81 6.45 -10.57
CA GLY A 39 -5.85 5.20 -11.35
C GLY A 39 -4.51 4.46 -11.42
N TRP A 40 -3.39 5.17 -11.53
CA TRP A 40 -2.05 4.57 -11.55
C TRP A 40 -1.76 3.82 -10.25
N GLN A 41 -2.11 4.41 -9.11
CA GLN A 41 -1.87 3.83 -7.80
C GLN A 41 -2.81 2.67 -7.51
N SER A 42 -4.05 2.74 -8.00
CA SER A 42 -4.97 1.61 -7.97
C SER A 42 -4.44 0.41 -8.78
N ALA A 43 -3.80 0.65 -9.92
CA ALA A 43 -3.15 -0.39 -10.72
C ALA A 43 -1.90 -0.96 -10.03
N ALA A 44 -1.11 -0.11 -9.37
CA ALA A 44 0.01 -0.53 -8.53
C ALA A 44 -0.46 -1.43 -7.37
N LEU A 45 -1.53 -1.06 -6.67
CA LEU A 45 -2.16 -1.89 -5.63
C LEU A 45 -2.64 -3.25 -6.16
N GLY A 46 -3.28 -3.26 -7.33
CA GLY A 46 -3.66 -4.52 -7.99
C GLY A 46 -2.45 -5.43 -8.20
N THR A 47 -1.35 -4.87 -8.70
CA THR A 47 -0.09 -5.61 -8.90
C THR A 47 0.50 -6.12 -7.58
N LEU A 48 0.45 -5.33 -6.50
CA LEU A 48 0.94 -5.73 -5.18
C LEU A 48 0.08 -6.83 -4.54
N LEU A 49 -1.24 -6.77 -4.73
CA LEU A 49 -2.19 -7.81 -4.31
C LEU A 49 -1.94 -9.11 -5.05
N ASP A 50 -1.81 -9.05 -6.38
CA ASP A 50 -1.53 -10.22 -7.22
C ASP A 50 -0.20 -10.90 -6.83
N ARG A 51 0.78 -10.11 -6.37
CA ARG A 51 2.07 -10.60 -5.86
C ARG A 51 2.01 -11.09 -4.41
N GLY A 52 0.89 -10.93 -3.71
CA GLY A 52 0.71 -11.29 -2.30
C GLY A 52 1.55 -10.46 -1.34
N LEU A 53 1.89 -9.23 -1.72
CA LEU A 53 2.69 -8.30 -0.90
C LEU A 53 1.81 -7.43 0.00
N VAL A 54 0.56 -7.23 -0.39
CA VAL A 54 -0.44 -6.56 0.42
C VAL A 54 -1.70 -7.41 0.47
N ALA A 55 -2.56 -7.15 1.45
CA ALA A 55 -3.85 -7.79 1.61
C ALA A 55 -4.88 -6.78 2.11
N VAL A 56 -6.16 -7.03 1.80
CA VAL A 56 -7.27 -6.29 2.40
C VAL A 56 -7.66 -6.99 3.70
N GLU A 57 -7.54 -6.29 4.82
CA GLU A 57 -8.01 -6.78 6.11
C GLU A 57 -9.54 -6.74 6.18
N PRO A 58 -10.22 -7.87 6.39
CA PRO A 58 -11.68 -7.95 6.32
C PRO A 58 -12.39 -7.24 7.48
N GLY A 59 -11.69 -6.90 8.56
CA GLY A 59 -12.28 -6.29 9.76
C GLY A 59 -12.45 -4.77 9.68
N ASP A 60 -11.42 -4.08 9.19
CA ASP A 60 -11.37 -2.61 9.12
C ASP A 60 -11.23 -2.08 7.68
N HIS A 61 -11.24 -2.98 6.70
CA HIS A 61 -11.07 -2.67 5.29
C HIS A 61 -9.73 -2.01 4.95
N LEU A 62 -8.74 -2.02 5.86
CA LEU A 62 -7.42 -1.48 5.56
C LEU A 62 -6.68 -2.38 4.58
N VAL A 63 -5.93 -1.76 3.67
CA VAL A 63 -4.92 -2.50 2.92
C VAL A 63 -3.66 -2.51 3.77
N ARG A 64 -3.09 -3.69 4.03
CA ARG A 64 -1.89 -3.85 4.84
C ARG A 64 -0.82 -4.65 4.13
N LEU A 65 0.44 -4.42 4.50
CA LEU A 65 1.54 -5.27 4.06
C LEU A 65 1.38 -6.68 4.64
N THR A 66 1.66 -7.69 3.82
CA THR A 66 1.92 -9.04 4.33
C THR A 66 3.36 -9.12 4.82
N ASP A 67 3.73 -10.21 5.51
CA ASP A 67 5.14 -10.46 5.88
C ASP A 67 6.09 -10.36 4.67
N ARG A 68 5.63 -10.82 3.50
CA ARG A 68 6.39 -10.71 2.25
C ARG A 68 6.50 -9.27 1.76
N GLY A 69 5.44 -8.48 1.91
CA GLY A 69 5.44 -7.05 1.62
C GLY A 69 6.40 -6.26 2.49
N VAL A 70 6.42 -6.55 3.80
CA VAL A 70 7.37 -5.95 4.75
C VAL A 70 8.81 -6.25 4.32
N VAL A 71 9.14 -7.51 4.05
CA VAL A 71 10.47 -7.92 3.58
C VAL A 71 10.83 -7.26 2.25
N ALA A 72 9.87 -7.13 1.33
CA ALA A 72 10.08 -6.48 0.04
C ALA A 72 10.35 -4.97 0.18
N LEU A 73 9.63 -4.28 1.06
CA LEU A 73 9.82 -2.86 1.34
C LEU A 73 11.22 -2.59 1.90
N TYR A 74 11.64 -3.33 2.94
CA TYR A 74 12.92 -3.10 3.61
C TYR A 74 14.15 -3.57 2.84
N ASN A 75 14.01 -4.55 1.93
CA ASN A 75 15.11 -4.99 1.07
C ASN A 75 15.20 -4.21 -0.25
N SER A 76 14.32 -3.23 -0.47
CA SER A 76 14.41 -2.38 -1.65
C SER A 76 15.55 -1.37 -1.47
N PRO A 77 16.49 -1.23 -2.43
CA PRO A 77 17.68 -0.39 -2.29
C PRO A 77 17.40 1.13 -2.23
N GLU A 78 16.14 1.54 -2.27
CA GLU A 78 15.69 2.94 -2.27
C GLU A 78 15.31 3.48 -0.89
N VAL A 79 15.69 2.80 0.19
CA VAL A 79 15.55 3.35 1.55
C VAL A 79 16.84 4.14 1.86
N PRO A 80 16.82 5.48 1.99
CA PRO A 80 17.82 6.14 2.81
C PRO A 80 17.55 5.66 4.23
N LEU A 81 18.40 4.77 4.73
CA LEU A 81 18.52 4.55 6.17
C LEU A 81 18.71 5.94 6.78
N ALA A 82 17.69 6.44 7.49
CA ALA A 82 17.82 7.67 8.24
C ALA A 82 19.05 7.52 9.15
N ALA A 83 20.06 8.34 8.89
CA ALA A 83 21.29 8.44 9.68
C ALA A 83 21.05 9.21 10.97
#